data_AF-A0A9D7APF8-F1
#
_entry.id   AF-A0A9D7APF8-F1
#
_cell.length_a   1.000
_cell.length_b   1.000
_cell.length_c   1.000
_cell.angle_alpha   90.00
_cell.angle_beta   90.00
_cell.angle_gamma   90.00
#
_symmetry.space_group_name_H-M   'P 1'
#
loop_
_entity.id
_entity.type
_entity.pdbx_description
1 polymer ?
#
loop_
_entity_poly.entity_id
_entity_poly.type
_entity_poly.pdbx_seq_one_letter_code
_entity_poly.pdbx_strand_id
1 'polypeptide(L)' 'MPAPVTPVLGLTFADDELLREAGSRMLHDAYSGTDVDYRVLAPQQFGLSRIGHFGFFRSAQESSLWPMVNDWVQQRCVPT' A
#
# COMPACT_ATOMS: atom_id res chain seq x y z
N MET A 1 4.59 24.19 -18.16
CA MET A 1 4.02 22.84 -18.24
C MET A 1 3.62 22.43 -16.83
N PRO A 2 2.47 21.76 -16.61
CA PRO A 2 2.19 21.19 -15.30
C PRO A 2 3.29 20.17 -14.95
N ALA A 3 3.65 20.08 -13.66
CA ALA A 3 4.56 19.07 -13.19
C ALA A 3 4.00 17.66 -13.49
N PRO A 4 4.85 16.67 -13.78
CA PRO A 4 4.38 15.31 -13.99
C PRO A 4 3.68 14.79 -12.72
N VAL A 5 2.45 14.31 -12.90
CA VAL A 5 1.68 13.65 -11.85
C VAL A 5 2.33 12.31 -11.53
N THR A 6 2.74 12.11 -10.28
CA THR A 6 3.33 10.85 -9.83
C THR A 6 2.23 9.97 -9.22
N PRO A 7 2.02 8.74 -9.72
CA PRO A 7 1.04 7.82 -9.13
C PRO A 7 1.47 7.40 -7.71
N VAL A 8 0.52 7.19 -6.82
CA VAL A 8 0.77 6.81 -5.42
C VAL A 8 -0.02 5.55 -5.07
N LEU A 9 0.64 4.57 -4.44
CA LEU A 9 0.02 3.42 -3.79
C LEU A 9 0.04 3.65 -2.28
N GLY A 10 -1.13 3.69 -1.65
CA GLY A 10 -1.27 3.74 -0.20
C GLY A 10 -1.72 2.38 0.33
N LEU A 11 -0.92 1.74 1.18
CA LEU A 11 -1.30 0.49 1.83
C LEU A 11 -1.57 0.74 3.32
N THR A 12 -2.67 0.23 3.82
CA THR A 12 -2.97 0.17 5.25
C THR A 12 -3.38 -1.26 5.63
N PHE A 13 -3.24 -1.61 6.91
CA PHE A 13 -3.49 -2.97 7.39
C PHE A 13 -4.67 -2.97 8.35
N ALA A 14 -5.65 -3.83 8.12
CA ALA A 14 -6.88 -3.88 8.92
C ALA A 14 -6.63 -4.31 10.38
N ASP A 15 -5.52 -5.02 10.63
CA ASP A 15 -5.09 -5.48 11.95
C ASP A 15 -3.94 -4.65 12.54
N ASP A 16 -3.71 -3.43 12.02
CA ASP A 16 -2.76 -2.47 12.57
C ASP A 16 -3.18 -2.03 13.98
N GLU A 17 -2.34 -2.33 14.96
CA GLU A 17 -2.56 -2.05 16.37
C GLU A 17 -2.16 -0.63 16.80
N LEU A 18 -1.43 0.10 15.94
CA LEU A 18 -0.89 1.43 16.23
C LEU A 18 -1.58 2.54 15.44
N LEU A 19 -2.03 2.24 14.22
CA LEU A 19 -2.63 3.21 13.30
C LEU A 19 -4.04 2.78 12.89
N ARG A 20 -5.01 3.67 13.09
CA ARG A 20 -6.38 3.47 12.62
C ARG A 20 -6.48 3.81 11.13
N GLU A 21 -7.30 3.06 10.38
CA GLU A 21 -7.56 3.32 8.95
C GLU A 21 -7.93 4.79 8.71
N ALA A 22 -8.83 5.37 9.51
CA ALA A 22 -9.25 6.77 9.34
C ALA A 22 -8.10 7.78 9.36
N GLY A 23 -7.09 7.56 10.22
CA GLY A 23 -5.90 8.42 10.27
C GLY A 23 -5.00 8.22 9.05
N SER A 24 -4.84 6.96 8.61
CA SER A 24 -4.14 6.64 7.37
C SER A 24 -4.83 7.27 6.17
N ARG A 25 -6.15 7.12 6.04
CA ARG A 25 -6.95 7.70 4.95
C ARG A 25 -6.82 9.22 4.90
N MET A 26 -6.95 9.89 6.05
CA MET A 26 -6.75 11.34 6.14
C MET A 26 -5.38 11.80 5.60
N LEU A 27 -4.31 11.04 5.89
CA LEU A 27 -2.97 11.35 5.37
C LEU A 27 -2.91 11.21 3.84
N HIS A 28 -3.52 10.17 3.28
CA HIS A 28 -3.50 9.93 1.84
C HIS A 28 -4.41 10.89 1.07
N ASP A 29 -5.53 11.31 1.65
CA ASP A 29 -6.44 12.33 1.07
C ASP A 29 -5.77 13.71 0.97
N ALA A 30 -4.65 13.94 1.65
CA ALA A 30 -3.86 15.18 1.56
C ALA A 30 -2.97 15.25 0.29
N TYR A 31 -2.80 14.15 -0.45
CA TYR A 31 -2.11 14.17 -1.73
C TYR A 31 -2.94 14.96 -2.74
N SER A 32 -2.35 15.99 -3.35
CA SER A 32 -2.99 16.83 -4.36
C SER A 32 -2.36 16.62 -5.73
N GLY A 33 -3.18 16.69 -6.78
CA GLY A 33 -2.72 16.53 -8.16
C GLY A 33 -2.47 15.07 -8.59
N THR A 34 -2.80 14.08 -7.75
CA THR A 34 -2.75 12.66 -8.08
C THR A 34 -3.85 11.91 -7.30
N ASP A 35 -4.40 10.86 -7.90
CA ASP A 35 -5.28 9.95 -7.18
C ASP A 35 -4.44 8.87 -6.49
N VAL A 36 -4.66 8.69 -5.19
CA VAL A 36 -4.01 7.62 -4.43
C VAL A 36 -4.78 6.31 -4.64
N ASP A 37 -4.09 5.29 -5.13
CA ASP A 37 -4.56 3.90 -5.09
C ASP A 37 -4.47 3.42 -3.62
N TYR A 38 -5.52 3.68 -2.85
CA TYR A 38 -5.58 3.35 -1.42
C TYR A 38 -6.17 1.97 -1.20
N ARG A 39 -5.45 1.09 -0.50
CA ARG A 39 -5.86 -0.29 -0.25
C ARG A 39 -5.77 -0.63 1.23
N VAL A 40 -6.86 -1.21 1.74
CA VAL A 40 -6.91 -1.83 3.07
C VAL A 40 -6.66 -3.32 2.91
N LEU A 41 -5.60 -3.81 3.55
CA LEU A 41 -5.17 -5.21 3.48
C LEU A 41 -5.51 -5.91 4.79
N ALA A 42 -6.28 -6.99 4.70
CA ALA A 42 -6.58 -7.87 5.81
C ALA A 42 -5.72 -9.15 5.71
N PRO A 43 -5.17 -9.67 6.83
CA PRO A 43 -4.30 -10.86 6.81
C PRO A 43 -4.91 -12.07 6.07
N GLN A 44 -6.23 -12.25 6.19
CA GLN A 44 -6.97 -13.38 5.63
C GLN A 44 -6.98 -13.37 4.09
N GLN A 45 -6.81 -12.21 3.44
CA GLN A 45 -6.69 -12.11 1.99
C GLN A 45 -5.41 -12.79 1.46
N PHE A 46 -4.43 -13.00 2.33
CA PHE A 46 -3.12 -13.56 2.02
C PHE A 46 -2.85 -14.88 2.75
N GLY A 47 -3.87 -15.47 3.40
CA GLY A 47 -3.69 -16.67 4.22
C GLY A 47 -2.83 -16.46 5.47
N LEU A 48 -2.66 -15.22 5.91
CA LEU A 48 -1.86 -14.86 7.08
C LEU A 48 -2.74 -14.78 8.33
N SER A 49 -2.17 -15.13 9.48
CA SER A 49 -2.83 -14.91 10.77
C SER A 49 -2.75 -13.46 11.23
N ARG A 50 -1.69 -12.74 10.84
CA ARG A 50 -1.44 -11.34 11.23
C ARG A 50 -0.49 -10.65 10.24
N ILE A 51 -0.75 -9.37 9.98
CA ILE A 51 0.19 -8.42 9.39
C ILE A 51 0.61 -7.46 10.53
N GLY A 52 -0.29 -6.62 11.01
CA GLY A 52 -0.01 -5.57 12.00
C GLY A 52 0.92 -4.47 11.48
N HIS A 53 1.22 -3.47 12.30
CA HIS A 53 1.84 -2.22 11.84
C HIS A 53 3.15 -2.40 11.04
N PHE A 54 4.04 -3.27 11.53
CA PHE A 54 5.34 -3.54 10.89
C PHE A 54 5.38 -4.85 10.09
N GLY A 55 4.26 -5.58 10.00
CA GLY A 55 4.22 -6.91 9.42
C GLY A 55 4.74 -6.96 8.01
N PHE A 56 4.33 -5.99 7.19
CA PHE A 56 4.69 -5.88 5.79
C PHE A 56 6.21 -5.94 5.56
N PHE A 57 7.02 -5.31 6.41
CA PHE A 57 8.47 -5.22 6.22
C PHE A 57 9.25 -6.44 6.70
N ARG A 58 8.58 -7.46 7.27
CA ARG A 58 9.25 -8.69 7.70
C ARG A 58 9.55 -9.56 6.48
N SER A 59 10.73 -10.18 6.45
CA SER A 59 11.11 -11.12 5.39
C SER A 59 10.11 -12.27 5.21
N ALA A 60 9.43 -12.69 6.29
CA ALA A 60 8.36 -13.68 6.22
C ALA A 60 7.21 -13.29 5.28
N GLN A 61 7.02 -11.99 4.99
CA GLN A 61 5.99 -11.49 4.09
C GLN A 61 6.46 -11.22 2.67
N GLU A 62 7.73 -11.49 2.37
CA GLU A 62 8.31 -11.29 1.03
C GLU A 62 7.53 -12.03 -0.04
N SER A 63 7.17 -13.29 0.19
CA SER A 63 6.45 -14.10 -0.80
C SER A 63 4.95 -13.82 -0.86
N SER A 64 4.38 -13.24 0.20
CA SER A 64 2.93 -13.11 0.36
C SER A 64 2.40 -11.72 0.05
N LEU A 65 3.11 -10.67 0.48
CA LEU A 65 2.64 -9.28 0.38
C LEU A 65 3.40 -8.48 -0.68
N TRP A 66 4.72 -8.63 -0.80
CA TRP A 66 5.52 -7.77 -1.69
C TRP A 66 5.23 -7.93 -3.19
N PRO A 67 4.82 -9.11 -3.71
CA PRO A 67 4.52 -9.24 -5.14
C PRO A 67 3.49 -8.23 -5.62
N MET A 68 2.51 -7.87 -4.79
CA MET A 68 1.48 -6.91 -5.16
C MET A 68 2.03 -5.49 -5.41
N VAL A 69 3.09 -5.10 -4.69
CA VAL A 69 3.75 -3.80 -4.88
C VAL A 69 4.59 -3.85 -6.14
N ASN A 70 5.33 -4.94 -6.35
CA ASN A 70 6.09 -5.13 -7.57
C ASN A 70 5.17 -5.07 -8.80
N ASP A 71 4.07 -5.82 -8.80
CA ASP A 71 3.10 -5.81 -9.89
C ASP A 71 2.52 -4.42 -10.15
N TRP A 72 2.20 -3.67 -9.08
CA TRP A 72 1.71 -2.30 -9.19
C TRP A 72 2.72 -1.35 -9.84
N VAL A 73 4.00 -1.48 -9.49
CA VAL A 73 5.11 -0.72 -10.08
C VAL A 73 5.30 -1.11 -11.54
N GLN A 74 5.37 -2.40 -11.85
CA GLN A 74 5.59 -2.90 -13.21
C GLN A 74 4.49 -2.45 -14.19
N GLN A 75 3.24 -2.39 -13.75
CA GLN A 75 2.12 -1.87 -14.54
C GLN A 75 2.24 -0.38 -14.91
N ARG A 76 3.09 0.37 -14.20
CA ARG A 76 3.28 1.83 -14.34
C ARG A 76 4.64 2.20 -14.87
N CYS A 77 5.59 1.26 -14.87
CA CYS A 77 6.81 1.39 -15.64
C CYS A 77 6.47 1.27 -17.13
N VAL A 78 6.89 2.24 -17.93
CA VAL A 78 6.92 2.07 -19.39
C VAL A 78 8.08 1.12 -19.69
N PRO A 79 7.87 0.00 -20.41
CA PRO A 79 8.99 -0.83 -20.84
C PRO A 79 9.89 0.02 -21.74
N THR A 80 11.17 0.14 -21.37
CA THR A 80 12.21 0.84 -22.13
C THR A 80 12.61 0.03 -23.37
#